data_AF-J9FAB6-F1
#
_entry.id   AF-J9FAB6-F1
#
_cell.length_a   1.000
_cell.length_b   1.000
_cell.length_c   1.000
_cell.angle_alpha   90.00
_cell.angle_beta   90.00
_cell.angle_gamma   90.00
#
_symmetry.space_group_name_H-M   'P 1'
#
loop_
_entity.id
_entity.type
_entity.pdbx_description
1 polymer ?
#
loop_
_entity_poly.entity_id
_entity_poly.type
_entity_poly.pdbx_seq_one_letter_code
_entity_poly.pdbx_strand_id
1 'polypeptide(L)'
;QLMTNYKMPICVSGTHGKTTSTSMLTHILLAADADPTISVGGILKAIGGNIRVGHSEIFVTEACEYTNSFLHFFPKIGIILNIEEDHMDFFKDLADIRNSFHRFACLLPEDGSLIINGEIDHYEEIAKDISCPVITFGMKPEFDYCASDIR
;
A
#
# COMPACT_ATOMS: atom_id res chain seq x y z
N GLN A 1 0.30 16.79 -6.47
CA GLN A 1 1.75 16.92 -6.70
C GLN A 1 2.56 17.12 -5.39
N LEU A 2 2.09 16.63 -4.23
CA LEU A 2 2.85 16.68 -2.97
C LEU A 2 3.82 15.49 -2.84
N MET A 3 3.33 14.28 -3.18
CA MET A 3 4.08 13.03 -3.08
C MET A 3 5.38 13.01 -3.92
N THR A 4 5.39 13.69 -5.06
CA THR A 4 6.55 13.80 -5.96
C THR A 4 7.76 14.51 -5.34
N ASN A 5 7.58 15.19 -4.21
CA ASN A 5 8.65 15.88 -3.49
C ASN A 5 9.41 14.97 -2.50
N TYR A 6 9.04 13.70 -2.39
CA TYR A 6 9.61 12.73 -1.46
C TYR A 6 10.31 11.62 -2.23
N LYS A 7 11.48 11.16 -1.75
CA LYS A 7 12.20 10.03 -2.38
C LYS A 7 11.62 8.66 -2.04
N MET A 8 10.91 8.53 -0.91
CA MET A 8 10.34 7.26 -0.45
C MET A 8 8.84 7.35 -0.12
N PRO A 9 7.96 7.58 -1.12
CA PRO A 9 6.52 7.43 -0.92
C PRO A 9 6.11 5.96 -0.74
N ILE A 10 5.40 5.67 0.34
CA ILE A 10 4.83 4.38 0.71
C ILE A 10 3.31 4.49 0.64
N CYS A 11 2.69 3.74 -0.27
CA CYS A 11 1.26 3.73 -0.50
C CYS A 11 0.64 2.42 -0.02
N VAL A 12 -0.26 2.50 0.95
CA VAL A 12 -0.98 1.33 1.49
C VAL A 12 -2.35 1.23 0.82
N SER A 13 -2.52 0.21 -0.01
CA SER A 13 -3.75 -0.08 -0.76
C SER A 13 -4.34 -1.45 -0.41
N GLY A 14 -5.55 -1.68 -0.93
CA GLY A 14 -6.35 -2.89 -0.71
C GLY A 14 -7.76 -2.50 -0.30
N THR A 15 -8.74 -3.35 -0.55
CA THR A 15 -10.16 -3.06 -0.27
C THR A 15 -10.38 -2.70 1.21
N HIS A 16 -9.78 -3.47 2.11
CA HIS A 16 -9.91 -3.30 3.56
C HIS A 16 -8.56 -3.18 4.28
N GLY A 17 -8.57 -2.66 5.50
CA GLY A 17 -7.39 -2.63 6.39
C GLY A 17 -6.39 -1.50 6.14
N LYS A 18 -6.59 -0.66 5.10
CA LYS A 18 -5.71 0.47 4.74
C LYS A 18 -5.36 1.36 5.93
N THR A 19 -6.36 1.88 6.65
CA THR A 19 -6.16 2.76 7.81
C THR A 19 -5.42 2.10 8.96
N THR A 20 -5.77 0.85 9.29
CA THR A 20 -5.11 0.11 10.37
C THR A 20 -3.64 -0.13 10.06
N SER A 21 -3.34 -0.65 8.86
CA SER A 21 -1.97 -0.92 8.42
C SER A 21 -1.14 0.36 8.29
N THR A 22 -1.73 1.44 7.76
CA THR A 22 -1.07 2.76 7.67
C THR A 22 -0.76 3.33 9.06
N SER A 23 -1.67 3.14 10.01
CA SER A 23 -1.48 3.56 11.40
C SER A 23 -0.38 2.73 12.08
N MET A 24 -0.35 1.41 11.89
CA MET A 24 0.71 0.54 12.40
C MET A 24 2.08 0.92 11.85
N LEU A 25 2.18 1.10 10.53
CA LEU A 25 3.42 1.56 9.87
C LEU A 25 3.87 2.92 10.42
N THR A 26 2.93 3.85 10.60
CA THR A 26 3.19 5.15 11.21
C THR A 26 3.78 5.01 12.61
N HIS A 27 3.18 4.18 13.47
CA HIS A 27 3.68 3.94 14.83
C HIS A 27 5.11 3.39 14.84
N ILE A 28 5.42 2.44 13.96
CA ILE A 28 6.76 1.86 13.83
C ILE A 28 7.77 2.93 13.42
N LEU A 29 7.45 3.72 12.39
CA LEU A 29 8.36 4.77 11.88
C LEU A 29 8.59 5.88 12.92
N LEU A 30 7.56 6.27 13.66
CA LEU A 30 7.71 7.25 14.75
C LEU A 30 8.53 6.69 15.90
N ALA A 31 8.32 5.42 16.28
CA ALA A 31 9.12 4.77 17.32
C ALA A 31 10.59 4.56 16.92
N ALA A 32 10.87 4.52 15.62
CA ALA A 32 12.22 4.46 15.06
C ALA A 32 12.84 5.85 14.81
N ASP A 33 12.20 6.94 15.27
CA ASP A 33 12.64 8.32 15.05
C ASP A 33 12.86 8.69 13.58
N ALA A 34 12.13 8.05 12.64
CA ALA A 34 12.31 8.23 11.20
C ALA A 34 11.72 9.54 10.64
N ASP A 35 10.98 10.29 11.46
CA ASP A 35 10.34 11.59 11.13
C ASP A 35 9.62 11.66 9.75
N PRO A 36 8.66 10.77 9.45
CA PRO A 36 7.97 10.75 8.16
C PRO A 36 6.89 11.84 8.04
N THR A 37 6.58 12.24 6.80
CA THR A 37 5.30 12.88 6.48
C THR A 37 4.23 11.80 6.33
N ILE A 38 3.06 12.02 6.92
CA ILE A 38 1.98 11.02 7.00
C ILE A 38 0.65 11.66 6.60
N SER A 39 -0.15 10.92 5.83
CA SER A 39 -1.53 11.24 5.48
C SER A 39 -2.41 9.99 5.66
N VAL A 40 -3.28 10.00 6.66
CA VAL A 40 -4.20 8.89 6.98
C VAL A 40 -5.63 9.33 6.70
N GLY A 41 -6.52 8.42 6.29
CA GLY A 41 -7.93 8.73 6.01
C GLY A 41 -8.74 9.08 7.28
N GLY A 42 -8.24 8.67 8.46
CA GLY A 42 -8.86 8.93 9.76
C GLY A 42 -7.94 9.68 10.74
N ILE A 43 -8.47 9.97 11.93
CA ILE A 43 -7.71 10.61 13.01
C ILE A 43 -6.83 9.57 13.70
N LEU A 44 -5.52 9.75 13.61
CA LEU A 44 -4.53 8.97 14.31
C LEU A 44 -4.00 9.73 15.52
N LYS A 45 -4.28 9.22 16.73
CA LYS A 45 -3.87 9.84 18.00
C LYS A 45 -2.36 10.09 18.09
N ALA A 46 -1.56 9.19 17.54
CA ALA A 46 -0.09 9.26 17.55
C ALA A 46 0.47 10.55 16.92
N ILE A 47 -0.27 11.13 15.98
CA ILE A 47 0.11 12.35 15.27
C ILE A 47 -0.84 13.52 15.57
N GLY A 48 -1.80 13.35 16.48
CA GLY A 48 -2.77 14.37 16.86
C GLY A 48 -3.76 14.78 15.77
N GLY A 49 -3.92 13.98 14.70
CA GLY A 49 -4.72 14.34 13.54
C GLY A 49 -4.67 13.30 12.43
N ASN A 50 -4.99 13.69 11.20
CA ASN A 50 -4.92 12.85 10.01
C ASN A 50 -3.72 13.17 9.12
N ILE A 51 -3.04 14.29 9.36
CA ILE A 51 -1.85 14.73 8.65
C ILE A 51 -0.75 15.07 9.65
N ARG A 52 0.46 14.61 9.36
CA ARG A 52 1.71 15.03 10.03
C ARG A 52 2.72 15.41 8.98
N VAL A 53 3.38 16.54 9.14
CA VAL A 53 4.52 16.93 8.30
C VAL A 53 5.80 16.60 9.05
N GLY A 54 6.64 15.76 8.46
CA GLY A 54 7.98 15.44 8.95
C GLY A 54 9.07 16.00 8.04
N HIS A 55 10.34 15.86 8.43
CA HIS A 55 11.48 16.39 7.69
C HIS A 55 12.25 15.33 6.90
N SER A 56 11.89 14.05 7.01
CA SER A 56 12.51 12.99 6.21
C SER A 56 11.92 12.90 4.80
N GLU A 57 12.57 12.07 3.98
CA GLU A 57 12.15 11.74 2.62
C GLU A 57 11.03 10.68 2.57
N ILE A 58 10.55 10.22 3.72
CA ILE A 58 9.50 9.20 3.83
C ILE A 58 8.14 9.88 3.82
N PHE A 59 7.28 9.45 2.90
CA PHE A 59 5.88 9.86 2.83
C PHE A 59 4.99 8.64 2.92
N VAL A 60 4.09 8.57 3.91
CA VAL A 60 3.17 7.43 4.07
C VAL A 60 1.75 7.87 3.83
N THR A 61 1.02 7.15 2.98
CA THR A 61 -0.41 7.42 2.74
C THR A 61 -1.22 6.15 2.50
N GLU A 62 -2.50 6.23 2.81
CA GLU A 62 -3.51 5.33 2.24
C GLU A 62 -3.68 5.61 0.74
N ALA A 63 -3.90 4.56 -0.04
CA ALA A 63 -4.14 4.60 -1.47
C ALA A 63 -5.41 3.80 -1.80
N CYS A 64 -6.45 4.49 -2.27
CA CYS A 64 -7.75 3.89 -2.54
C CYS A 64 -7.98 3.63 -4.03
N GLU A 65 -8.46 2.43 -4.31
CA GLU A 65 -8.86 1.91 -5.61
C GLU A 65 -10.11 2.60 -6.16
N TYR A 66 -11.00 3.14 -5.29
CA TYR A 66 -12.24 3.77 -5.72
C TYR A 66 -11.99 4.85 -6.77
N THR A 67 -12.75 4.78 -7.87
CA THR A 67 -12.60 5.67 -9.03
C THR A 67 -11.19 5.72 -9.65
N ASN A 68 -10.39 4.65 -9.47
CA ASN A 68 -8.99 4.57 -9.87
C ASN A 68 -8.11 5.69 -9.26
N SER A 69 -8.49 6.24 -8.09
CA SER A 69 -7.85 7.44 -7.54
C SER A 69 -6.37 7.25 -7.24
N PHE A 70 -5.97 6.06 -6.78
CA PHE A 70 -4.57 5.70 -6.55
C PHE A 70 -3.68 5.73 -7.81
N LEU A 71 -4.25 5.81 -9.02
CA LEU A 71 -3.48 5.76 -10.27
C LEU A 71 -2.81 7.10 -10.57
N HIS A 72 -3.15 8.12 -9.78
CA HIS A 72 -2.53 9.43 -9.80
C HIS A 72 -1.43 9.59 -8.74
N PHE A 73 -1.07 8.50 -8.06
CA PHE A 73 0.02 8.48 -7.07
C PHE A 73 1.36 8.18 -7.76
N PHE A 74 2.43 8.41 -7.01
CA PHE A 74 3.82 8.19 -7.45
C PHE A 74 4.55 7.36 -6.39
N PRO A 75 4.11 6.11 -6.14
CA PRO A 75 4.67 5.28 -5.08
C PRO A 75 6.12 4.88 -5.40
N LYS A 76 6.96 4.88 -4.38
CA LYS A 76 8.23 4.15 -4.38
C LYS A 76 8.03 2.72 -3.87
N ILE A 77 7.19 2.58 -2.85
CA ILE A 77 6.76 1.31 -2.28
C ILE A 77 5.23 1.25 -2.34
N GLY A 78 4.71 0.20 -2.96
CA GLY A 78 3.27 -0.09 -3.01
C GLY A 78 2.96 -1.30 -2.13
N ILE A 79 1.96 -1.20 -1.26
CA ILE A 79 1.50 -2.32 -0.41
C ILE A 79 0.07 -2.67 -0.82
N ILE A 80 -0.18 -3.91 -1.23
CA ILE A 80 -1.53 -4.42 -1.56
C ILE A 80 -1.95 -5.44 -0.51
N LEU A 81 -2.93 -5.08 0.33
CA LEU A 81 -3.37 -5.89 1.47
C LEU A 81 -4.35 -7.02 1.10
N ASN A 82 -5.28 -6.73 0.21
CA ASN A 82 -6.36 -7.61 -0.26
C ASN A 82 -7.01 -6.99 -1.50
N ILE A 83 -7.70 -7.80 -2.29
CA ILE A 83 -8.51 -7.37 -3.44
C ILE A 83 -9.82 -8.13 -3.40
N GLU A 84 -10.91 -7.43 -3.09
CA GLU A 84 -12.25 -7.99 -2.97
C GLU A 84 -13.24 -7.19 -3.83
N GLU A 85 -14.42 -7.77 -4.11
CA GLU A 85 -15.51 -7.07 -4.79
C GLU A 85 -16.09 -6.00 -3.88
N ASP A 86 -15.75 -4.74 -4.17
CA ASP A 86 -16.30 -3.54 -3.56
C ASP A 86 -16.38 -2.46 -4.64
N HIS A 87 -17.05 -1.33 -4.36
CA HIS A 87 -17.12 -0.19 -5.28
C HIS A 87 -17.69 -0.55 -6.67
N MET A 88 -18.66 -1.46 -6.70
CA MET A 88 -19.30 -1.98 -7.92
C MET A 88 -20.20 -0.95 -8.64
N ASP A 89 -20.40 0.21 -8.03
CA ASP A 89 -20.96 1.40 -8.66
C ASP A 89 -19.99 2.06 -9.66
N PHE A 90 -18.69 1.76 -9.53
CA PHE A 90 -17.63 2.19 -10.44
C PHE A 90 -17.03 1.02 -11.23
N PHE A 91 -16.68 -0.08 -10.57
CA PHE A 91 -16.05 -1.24 -11.20
C PHE A 91 -17.07 -2.20 -11.80
N LYS A 92 -16.74 -2.76 -12.96
CA LYS A 92 -17.62 -3.71 -13.65
C LYS A 92 -17.72 -5.07 -12.95
N ASP A 93 -16.57 -5.60 -12.54
CA ASP A 93 -16.39 -6.94 -11.97
C ASP A 93 -15.04 -7.01 -11.24
N LEU A 94 -14.79 -8.11 -10.53
CA LEU A 94 -13.52 -8.35 -9.85
C LEU A 94 -12.31 -8.27 -10.79
N ALA A 95 -12.46 -8.64 -12.07
CA ALA A 95 -11.38 -8.56 -13.04
C ALA A 95 -10.99 -7.10 -13.34
N ASP A 96 -11.98 -6.19 -13.41
CA ASP A 96 -11.74 -4.75 -13.56
C ASP A 96 -11.05 -4.15 -12.32
N ILE A 97 -11.45 -4.57 -11.11
CA ILE A 97 -10.77 -4.19 -9.85
C ILE A 97 -9.31 -4.68 -9.87
N ARG A 98 -9.09 -5.96 -10.16
CA ARG A 98 -7.74 -6.56 -10.26
C ARG A 98 -6.87 -5.83 -11.28
N ASN A 99 -7.43 -5.47 -12.44
CA ASN A 99 -6.73 -4.68 -13.45
C ASN A 99 -6.36 -3.28 -12.91
N SER A 100 -7.21 -2.66 -12.10
CA SER A 100 -6.87 -1.40 -11.41
C SER A 100 -5.66 -1.55 -10.48
N PHE A 101 -5.62 -2.60 -9.66
CA PHE A 101 -4.49 -2.90 -8.79
C PHE A 101 -3.21 -3.24 -9.57
N HIS A 102 -3.32 -3.97 -10.68
CA HIS A 102 -2.20 -4.22 -11.59
C HIS A 102 -1.64 -2.89 -12.14
N ARG A 103 -2.51 -1.99 -12.60
CA ARG A 103 -2.09 -0.65 -13.06
C ARG A 103 -1.42 0.16 -11.96
N PHE A 104 -1.87 0.03 -10.71
CA PHE A 104 -1.20 0.64 -9.56
C PHE A 104 0.19 0.04 -9.32
N ALA A 105 0.35 -1.28 -9.41
CA ALA A 105 1.65 -1.94 -9.30
C ALA A 105 2.62 -1.49 -10.41
N CYS A 106 2.13 -1.28 -11.64
CA CYS A 106 2.90 -0.74 -12.76
C CYS A 106 3.36 0.72 -12.58
N LEU A 107 2.89 1.45 -11.56
CA LEU A 107 3.41 2.78 -11.23
C LEU A 107 4.75 2.72 -10.48
N LEU A 108 5.10 1.56 -9.93
CA LEU A 108 6.32 1.40 -9.14
C LEU A 108 7.55 1.47 -10.05
N PRO A 109 8.56 2.30 -9.71
CA PRO A 109 9.79 2.39 -10.48
C PRO A 109 10.65 1.13 -10.27
N GLU A 110 11.61 0.89 -11.17
CA GLU A 110 12.55 -0.25 -11.10
C GLU A 110 13.27 -0.37 -9.75
N ASP A 111 13.62 0.76 -9.15
CA ASP A 111 14.30 0.86 -7.86
C ASP A 111 13.30 1.00 -6.68
N GLY A 112 12.02 0.69 -6.91
CA GLY A 112 10.95 0.59 -5.92
C GLY A 112 10.72 -0.84 -5.43
N SER A 113 9.56 -1.11 -4.85
CA SER A 113 9.14 -2.48 -4.49
C SER A 113 7.62 -2.61 -4.37
N LEU A 114 7.09 -3.76 -4.78
CA LEU A 114 5.73 -4.19 -4.50
C LEU A 114 5.73 -5.12 -3.28
N ILE A 115 4.97 -4.78 -2.25
CA ILE A 115 4.66 -5.66 -1.12
C ILE A 115 3.22 -6.12 -1.29
N ILE A 116 2.97 -7.42 -1.37
CA ILE A 116 1.64 -7.95 -1.68
C ILE A 116 1.29 -9.15 -0.79
N ASN A 117 0.02 -9.22 -0.39
CA ASN A 117 -0.50 -10.39 0.29
C ASN A 117 -0.51 -11.59 -0.69
N GLY A 118 0.32 -12.59 -0.42
CA GLY A 118 0.45 -13.78 -1.24
C GLY A 118 -0.77 -14.72 -1.18
N GLU A 119 -1.70 -14.47 -0.26
CA GLU A 119 -2.99 -15.19 -0.18
C GLU A 119 -4.06 -14.60 -1.12
N ILE A 120 -3.75 -13.52 -1.86
CA ILE A 120 -4.59 -13.07 -2.96
C ILE A 120 -4.50 -14.10 -4.09
N ASP A 121 -5.65 -14.63 -4.50
CA ASP A 121 -5.73 -15.60 -5.61
C ASP A 121 -5.05 -15.04 -6.87
N HIS A 122 -4.09 -15.81 -7.40
CA HIS A 122 -3.31 -15.45 -8.58
C HIS A 122 -2.68 -14.04 -8.48
N TYR A 123 -2.10 -13.67 -7.33
CA TYR A 123 -1.47 -12.37 -7.13
C TYR A 123 -0.36 -12.08 -8.15
N GLU A 124 0.23 -13.12 -8.77
CA GLU A 124 1.22 -13.01 -9.83
C GLU A 124 0.68 -12.30 -11.07
N GLU A 125 -0.63 -12.37 -11.33
CA GLU A 125 -1.27 -11.59 -12.39
C GLU A 125 -1.24 -10.08 -12.10
N ILE A 126 -1.35 -9.69 -10.83
CA ILE A 126 -1.27 -8.29 -10.39
C ILE A 126 0.16 -7.78 -10.56
N ALA A 127 1.14 -8.63 -10.22
CA ALA A 127 2.56 -8.34 -10.30
C ALA A 127 3.17 -8.58 -11.70
N LYS A 128 2.36 -8.96 -12.68
CA LYS A 128 2.84 -9.24 -14.04
C LYS A 128 3.47 -7.99 -14.65
N ASP A 129 4.54 -8.15 -15.42
CA ASP A 129 5.20 -7.08 -16.19
C ASP A 129 5.73 -5.88 -15.37
N ILE A 130 5.76 -5.96 -14.04
CA ILE A 130 6.42 -4.96 -13.20
C ILE A 130 7.93 -5.21 -13.17
N SER A 131 8.71 -4.13 -13.10
CA SER A 131 10.17 -4.20 -13.16
C SER A 131 10.86 -4.17 -11.79
N CYS A 132 10.10 -3.94 -10.72
CA CYS A 132 10.60 -3.88 -9.36
C CYS A 132 10.45 -5.22 -8.62
N PRO A 133 11.20 -5.44 -7.53
CA PRO A 133 11.04 -6.61 -6.67
C PRO A 133 9.62 -6.76 -6.12
N VAL A 134 9.12 -7.99 -6.11
CA VAL A 134 7.88 -8.39 -5.45
C VAL A 134 8.23 -9.08 -4.13
N ILE A 135 7.64 -8.62 -3.04
CA ILE A 135 7.79 -9.16 -1.70
C ILE A 135 6.42 -9.62 -1.23
N THR A 136 6.30 -10.91 -0.90
CA THR A 136 5.06 -11.53 -0.47
C THR A 136 4.96 -11.61 1.04
N PHE A 137 3.76 -11.42 1.56
CA PHE A 137 3.44 -11.75 2.95
C PHE A 137 2.19 -12.62 3.04
N GLY A 138 2.06 -13.41 4.10
CA GLY A 138 0.85 -14.19 4.38
C GLY A 138 1.02 -15.16 5.55
N MET A 139 0.11 -16.12 5.66
CA MET A 139 0.12 -17.10 6.77
C MET A 139 0.99 -18.35 6.51
N LYS A 140 1.40 -18.58 5.26
CA LYS A 140 2.14 -19.79 4.85
C LYS A 140 3.64 -19.52 4.74
N PRO A 141 4.49 -20.52 5.04
CA PRO A 141 5.95 -20.38 5.00
C PRO A 141 6.55 -20.25 3.59
N GLU A 142 5.72 -20.38 2.55
CA GLU A 142 6.13 -20.19 1.15
C GLU A 142 6.27 -18.71 0.74
N PHE A 143 5.67 -17.79 1.52
CA PHE A 143 5.80 -16.34 1.30
C PHE A 143 7.07 -15.80 1.96
N ASP A 144 7.60 -14.69 1.45
CA ASP A 144 8.85 -14.07 1.95
C ASP A 144 8.75 -13.70 3.43
N TYR A 145 7.58 -13.23 3.86
CA TYR A 145 7.26 -12.96 5.26
C TYR A 145 6.01 -13.72 5.69
N CYS A 146 6.12 -14.51 6.75
CA CYS A 146 4.98 -15.21 7.31
C CYS A 146 4.85 -15.05 8.82
N ALA A 147 3.61 -15.01 9.29
CA ALA A 147 3.32 -15.08 10.71
C ALA A 147 3.30 -16.55 11.17
N SER A 148 3.97 -16.84 12.28
CA SER A 148 4.02 -18.16 12.91
C SER A 148 3.64 -18.03 14.39
N ASP A 149 3.33 -19.16 15.02
CA ASP A 149 2.99 -19.24 16.45
C ASP A 149 1.80 -18.37 16.90
N ILE A 150 0.81 -18.17 16.03
CA ILE A 150 -0.44 -17.47 16.36
C ILE A 150 -1.30 -18.35 17.28
N ARG A 151 -1.78 -17.78 18.38
CA ARG A 151 -2.58 -18.44 19.43
C ARG A 151 -3.95 -17.80 19.57
#